data_AF-A0A386TYU9-F1
#
_entry.id   AF-A0A386TYU9-F1
#
_cell.length_a   1.000
_cell.length_b   1.000
_cell.length_c   1.000
_cell.angle_alpha   90.00
_cell.angle_beta   90.00
_cell.angle_gamma   90.00
#
_symmetry.space_group_name_H-M   'P 1'
#
loop_
_entity.id
_entity.type
_entity.pdbx_description
1 polymer ?
#
loop_
_entity_poly.entity_id
_entity_poly.type
_entity_poly.pdbx_seq_one_letter_code
_entity_poly.pdbx_strand_id
1 'polypeptide(L)'
;MIGLMLGDGHIQQRKNSRFIYAQSSLIIHHLNYFNHVLSLFKPYLSEDFVLKNRSFRDKRTNKTYSSVSFATLTLPCFNHYRSLFYDSNKKK
;
A
#
# COMPACT_ATOMS: atom_id res chain seq x y z
N MET A 1 4.92 -1.30 10.96
CA MET A 1 4.02 -0.20 10.55
C MET A 1 4.75 1.12 10.34
N ILE A 2 5.39 1.71 11.36
CA ILE A 2 6.12 2.99 11.26
C ILE A 2 7.15 2.99 10.11
N GLY A 3 7.99 1.96 10.01
CA GLY A 3 8.96 1.85 8.90
C GLY A 3 8.30 1.76 7.52
N LEU A 4 7.16 1.06 7.40
CA LEU A 4 6.41 1.01 6.15
C LEU A 4 5.85 2.39 5.78
N MET A 5 5.37 3.15 6.77
CA MET A 5 4.85 4.51 6.56
C MET A 5 5.92 5.53 6.15
N LEU A 6 7.17 5.35 6.59
CA LEU A 6 8.31 6.17 6.17
C LEU A 6 8.76 5.87 4.74
N GLY A 7 8.54 4.62 4.27
CA GLY A 7 8.81 4.21 2.89
C GLY A 7 7.57 4.29 1.99
N ASP A 8 7.19 3.13 1.44
CA ASP A 8 6.16 2.98 0.40
C ASP A 8 4.71 2.90 0.92
N GLY A 9 4.52 2.94 2.23
CA GLY A 9 3.22 2.83 2.89
C GLY A 9 2.43 4.15 2.86
N HIS A 10 1.14 4.03 2.58
CA HIS A 10 0.21 5.15 2.54
C HIS A 10 -1.03 4.86 3.39
N ILE A 11 -1.53 5.86 4.11
CA ILE A 11 -2.82 5.75 4.81
C ILE A 11 -3.83 6.71 4.18
N GLN A 12 -4.91 6.12 3.68
CA GLN A 12 -6.05 6.87 3.19
C GLN A 12 -7.15 6.90 4.24
N GLN A 13 -7.68 8.09 4.52
CA GLN A 13 -8.79 8.28 5.46
C GLN A 13 -10.04 8.73 4.71
N ARG A 14 -11.17 8.09 5.02
CA ARG A 14 -12.52 8.61 4.69
C ARG A 14 -13.24 8.89 6.00
N LYS A 15 -13.89 7.87 6.59
CA LYS A 15 -14.44 7.89 7.95
C LYS A 15 -13.48 7.22 8.94
N ASN A 16 -13.07 6.00 8.60
CA ASN A 16 -11.92 5.30 9.19
C ASN A 16 -10.76 5.26 8.19
N SER A 17 -9.57 4.97 8.71
CA SER A 17 -8.34 4.86 7.92
C SER A 17 -8.15 3.45 7.36
N ARG A 18 -7.55 3.37 6.19
CA ARG A 18 -7.04 2.11 5.61
C ARG A 18 -5.58 2.25 5.25
N PHE A 19 -4.82 1.19 5.44
CA PHE A 19 -3.45 1.10 4.99
C PHE A 19 -3.40 0.60 3.54
N ILE A 20 -2.55 1.23 2.75
CA ILE A 20 -2.31 0.90 1.35
C ILE A 20 -0.81 0.74 1.18
N TYR A 21 -0.42 -0.34 0.53
CA TYR A 21 0.96 -0.63 0.21
C TYR A 21 1.07 -0.99 -1.26
N ALA A 22 2.03 -0.37 -1.95
CA ALA A 22 2.26 -0.57 -3.36
C ALA A 22 3.76 -0.60 -3.66
N GLN A 23 4.19 -1.50 -4.54
CA GLN A 23 5.57 -1.59 -5.00
C GLN A 23 5.62 -1.90 -6.49
N SER A 24 6.73 -1.55 -7.14
CA SER A 24 6.98 -1.97 -8.52
C SER A 24 7.27 -3.48 -8.55
N SER A 25 6.60 -4.18 -9.45
CA SER A 25 6.74 -5.63 -9.63
C SER A 25 7.84 -6.02 -10.62
N LEU A 26 8.69 -5.07 -11.03
CA LEU A 26 9.75 -5.30 -12.02
C LEU A 26 10.92 -6.15 -11.51
N ILE A 27 11.04 -6.37 -10.20
CA ILE A 27 12.14 -7.14 -9.60
C ILE A 27 11.56 -8.21 -8.68
N ILE A 28 12.04 -9.46 -8.84
CA ILE A 28 11.64 -10.63 -8.03
C ILE A 28 11.81 -10.37 -6.53
N HIS A 29 12.86 -9.67 -6.11
CA HIS A 29 13.11 -9.33 -4.71
C HIS A 29 12.02 -8.42 -4.10
N HIS A 30 11.44 -7.51 -4.88
CA HIS A 30 10.30 -6.70 -4.42
C HIS A 30 9.06 -7.55 -4.21
N LEU A 31 8.87 -8.60 -5.00
CA LEU A 31 7.71 -9.50 -4.84
C LEU A 31 7.80 -10.32 -3.55
N ASN A 32 9.01 -10.78 -3.18
CA ASN A 32 9.21 -11.52 -1.92
C ASN A 32 8.91 -10.64 -0.69
N TYR A 33 9.46 -9.43 -0.65
CA TYR A 33 9.18 -8.50 0.44
C TYR A 33 7.71 -8.06 0.45
N PHE A 34 7.12 -7.81 -0.73
CA PHE A 34 5.71 -7.51 -0.86
C PHE A 34 4.83 -8.64 -0.30
N ASN A 35 5.11 -9.89 -0.63
CA ASN A 35 4.38 -11.06 -0.13
C ASN A 35 4.55 -11.24 1.38
N HIS A 36 5.73 -10.95 1.92
CA HIS A 36 5.96 -10.93 3.36
C HIS A 36 5.12 -9.85 4.05
N VAL A 37 5.10 -8.62 3.51
CA VAL A 37 4.25 -7.55 4.06
C VAL A 37 2.77 -7.94 3.93
N LEU A 38 2.35 -8.49 2.78
CA LEU A 38 0.98 -8.95 2.56
C LEU A 38 0.55 -10.00 3.59
N SER A 39 1.42 -10.95 3.96
CA SER A 39 1.09 -11.97 4.94
C SER A 39 0.85 -11.39 6.34
N LEU A 40 1.60 -10.35 6.73
CA LEU A 40 1.38 -9.61 7.98
C LEU A 40 0.02 -8.89 8.00
N PHE A 41 -0.45 -8.42 6.84
CA PHE A 41 -1.71 -7.69 6.74
C PHE A 41 -2.92 -8.57 6.39
N LYS A 42 -2.72 -9.87 6.14
CA LYS A 42 -3.78 -10.82 5.77
C LYS A 42 -5.02 -10.76 6.67
N PRO A 43 -4.91 -10.65 8.01
CA PRO A 43 -6.08 -10.56 8.90
C PRO A 43 -6.91 -9.26 8.73
N TYR A 44 -6.33 -8.24 8.10
CA TYR A 44 -6.96 -6.94 7.88
C TYR A 44 -7.48 -6.77 6.44
N LEU A 45 -7.41 -7.82 5.62
CA LEU A 45 -7.95 -7.86 4.27
C LEU A 45 -9.38 -8.43 4.27
N SER A 46 -10.11 -8.17 3.20
CA SER A 46 -11.39 -8.84 2.94
C SER A 46 -11.15 -10.32 2.65
N GLU A 47 -12.13 -11.18 2.95
CA GLU A 47 -12.07 -12.60 2.59
C GLU A 47 -11.94 -12.76 1.06
N ASP A 48 -12.70 -11.97 0.30
CA ASP A 48 -12.63 -11.91 -1.18
C ASP A 48 -11.50 -11.01 -1.72
N PHE A 49 -10.41 -10.84 -0.96
CA PHE A 49 -9.33 -9.97 -1.38
C PHE A 49 -8.64 -10.49 -2.65
N VAL A 50 -8.64 -9.66 -3.69
CA VAL A 50 -7.88 -9.88 -4.93
C VAL A 50 -6.73 -8.90 -5.01
N LEU A 51 -5.53 -9.44 -5.24
CA LEU A 51 -4.32 -8.64 -5.42
C LEU A 51 -4.45 -7.73 -6.65
N LYS A 52 -4.13 -6.45 -6.50
CA LYS A 52 -4.22 -5.47 -7.60
C LYS A 52 -2.90 -5.33 -8.31
N ASN A 53 -2.85 -5.88 -9.52
CA ASN A 53 -1.73 -5.73 -10.45
C ASN A 53 -2.07 -4.66 -11.48
N ARG A 54 -1.16 -3.69 -11.67
CA ARG A 54 -1.30 -2.63 -12.67
C ARG A 54 -0.06 -2.57 -13.53
N SER A 55 -0.26 -2.69 -14.85
CA SER A 55 0.77 -2.43 -15.84
C SER A 55 0.45 -1.12 -16.57
N PHE A 56 1.44 -0.28 -16.77
CA PHE A 56 1.28 0.98 -17.50
C PHE A 56 2.52 1.25 -18.36
N ARG A 57 2.29 1.86 -19.52
CA ARG A 57 3.37 2.30 -20.41
C ARG A 57 3.70 3.75 -20.11
N ASP A 58 4.96 4.01 -19.76
CA ASP A 58 5.46 5.38 -19.67
C ASP A 58 5.49 5.96 -21.08
N LYS A 59 4.70 7.03 -21.31
CA LYS A 59 4.60 7.69 -22.62
C LYS A 59 5.90 8.40 -23.03
N ARG A 60 6.75 8.78 -22.06
CA ARG A 60 8.01 9.49 -22.32
C ARG A 60 9.13 8.56 -22.76
N THR A 61 9.23 7.38 -22.13
CA THR A 61 10.31 6.43 -22.41
C THR A 61 9.85 5.20 -23.21
N ASN A 62 8.55 5.08 -23.46
CA ASN A 62 7.88 3.93 -24.09
C ASN A 62 8.13 2.58 -23.37
N LYS A 63 8.56 2.62 -22.11
CA LYS A 63 8.83 1.43 -21.29
C LYS A 63 7.57 1.04 -20.55
N THR A 64 7.31 -0.27 -20.46
CA THR A 64 6.20 -0.81 -19.68
C THR A 64 6.67 -1.10 -18.26
N TYR A 65 5.99 -0.51 -17.29
CA TYR A 65 6.20 -0.75 -15.87
C TYR A 65 5.02 -1.53 -15.31
N SER A 66 5.30 -2.38 -14.33
CA SER A 66 4.28 -3.10 -13.58
C SER A 66 4.41 -2.76 -12.09
N SER A 67 3.27 -2.78 -11.41
CA SER A 67 3.15 -2.53 -9.97
C SER A 67 2.12 -3.45 -9.36
N VAL A 68 2.38 -3.87 -8.12
CA VAL A 68 1.48 -4.65 -7.27
C VAL A 68 1.06 -3.78 -6.09
N SER A 69 -0.19 -3.91 -5.67
CA SER A 69 -0.71 -3.18 -4.51
C SER A 69 -1.78 -3.95 -3.77
N PHE A 70 -1.87 -3.72 -2.46
CA PHE A 70 -2.98 -4.14 -1.64
C PHE A 70 -3.48 -2.98 -0.78
N ALA A 71 -4.73 -3.09 -0.34
CA ALA A 71 -5.34 -2.16 0.60
C ALA A 71 -6.07 -2.96 1.67
N THR A 72 -5.88 -2.59 2.93
CA THR A 72 -6.64 -3.15 4.04
C THR A 72 -8.07 -2.66 4.04
N LEU A 73 -8.92 -3.34 4.81
CA LEU A 73 -10.20 -2.81 5.24
C LEU A 73 -10.00 -1.49 5.99
N THR A 74 -11.04 -0.65 5.97
CA THR A 74 -11.07 0.59 6.74
C THR A 74 -11.34 0.27 8.21
N LEU A 75 -10.30 0.36 9.04
CA LEU A 75 -10.35 -0.02 10.44
C LEU A 75 -9.91 1.13 11.35
N PRO A 76 -10.55 1.34 12.51
CA PRO A 76 -10.19 2.41 13.44
C PRO A 76 -8.74 2.35 13.94
N CYS A 77 -8.14 1.16 14.01
CA CYS A 77 -6.75 0.97 14.46
C CYS A 77 -5.73 1.72 13.59
N PHE A 78 -6.02 1.94 12.30
CA PHE A 78 -5.14 2.71 11.42
C PHE A 78 -5.23 4.23 11.64
N ASN A 79 -6.23 4.73 12.37
CA ASN A 79 -6.36 6.16 12.66
C ASN A 79 -5.20 6.68 13.51
N HIS A 80 -4.69 5.85 14.45
CA HIS A 80 -3.54 6.22 15.27
C HIS A 80 -2.29 6.44 14.42
N TYR A 81 -2.00 5.54 13.47
CA TYR A 81 -0.88 5.73 12.56
C TYR A 81 -1.12 6.92 11.62
N ARG A 82 -2.36 7.19 11.24
CA ARG A 82 -2.68 8.34 10.40
C ARG A 82 -2.37 9.67 11.08
N SER A 83 -2.67 9.83 12.37
CA SER A 83 -2.40 11.09 13.08
C SER A 83 -0.90 11.36 13.27
N LEU A 84 -0.08 10.31 13.31
CA LEU A 84 1.38 10.46 13.42
C LEU A 84 2.00 11.04 12.15
N PHE A 85 1.53 10.63 10.96
CA PHE A 85 2.20 10.92 9.69
C PHE A 85 1.55 12.01 8.84
N TYR A 86 0.39 12.55 9.23
CA TYR A 86 -0.36 13.44 8.36
C TYR A 86 -1.14 14.52 9.15
N ASP A 87 -1.03 15.78 8.72
CA ASP A 87 -1.84 16.90 9.18
C ASP A 87 -2.88 17.30 8.12
N SER A 88 -4.15 17.44 8.50
CA SER A 88 -5.21 17.97 7.61
C SER A 88 -5.22 17.40 6.18
N ASN A 89 -4.93 16.10 6.03
CA ASN A 89 -4.79 15.37 4.76
C ASN A 89 -3.50 15.52 3.95
N LYS A 90 -2.51 16.26 4.45
CA LYS A 90 -1.15 16.29 3.90
C LYS A 90 -0.23 15.41 4.73
N LYS A 91 0.64 14.64 4.08
CA LYS A 91 1.70 13.90 4.77
C LYS A 91 2.69 14.94 5.32
N LYS A 92 3.07 14.78 6.59
CA LYS A 92 4.17 15.55 7.21
C LYS A 92 5.47 15.15 6.55
#